data_AF-A0A7K9JCT1-F1
#
_entry.id   AF-A0A7K9JCT1-F1
#
_cell.length_a   1.000
_cell.length_b   1.000
_cell.length_c   1.000
_cell.angle_alpha   90.00
_cell.angle_beta   90.00
_cell.angle_gamma   90.00
#
_symmetry.space_group_name_H-M   'P 1'
#
loop_
_entity.id
_entity.type
_entity.pdbx_description
1 polymer ?
#
loop_
_entity_poly.entity_id
_entity_poly.type
_entity_poly.pdbx_seq_one_letter_code
_entity_poly.pdbx_strand_id
1 'polypeptide(L)' 'VPPDPVPSPGAVKVTPGHSPQDLALARALGLPLLSVIGDDGALNPPGGGWLQVGPK' A
#
# COMPACT_ATOMS: atom_id res chain seq x y z
N VAL A 1 19.23 28.69 -1.83
CA VAL A 1 19.35 27.59 -0.84
C VAL A 1 18.22 26.63 -1.14
N PRO A 2 18.48 25.37 -1.53
CA PRO A 2 17.41 24.38 -1.60
C PRO A 2 16.79 24.21 -0.20
N PRO A 3 15.49 23.94 -0.09
CA PRO A 3 14.86 23.76 1.21
C PRO A 3 15.55 22.64 1.98
N ASP A 4 15.64 22.80 3.30
CA ASP A 4 16.10 21.73 4.18
C ASP A 4 15.24 20.47 3.95
N PRO A 5 15.84 19.27 3.90
CA PRO A 5 15.09 18.04 3.68
C PRO A 5 14.04 17.86 4.78
N VAL A 6 12.79 17.60 4.38
CA VAL A 6 11.69 17.35 5.31
C VAL A 6 12.03 16.11 6.14
N PRO A 7 11.94 16.17 7.49
CA PRO A 7 12.17 15.02 8.33
C PRO A 7 11.26 13.86 7.93
N SER A 8 11.84 12.67 7.75
CA SER A 8 11.03 11.49 7.42
C SER A 8 10.10 11.18 8.61
N PRO A 9 8.82 10.85 8.38
CA PRO A 9 7.96 10.36 9.44
C PRO A 9 8.59 9.07 9.96
N GLY A 10 8.79 8.95 11.27
CA GLY A 10 9.48 7.81 11.90
C GLY A 10 8.82 6.43 11.68
N ALA A 11 7.78 6.36 10.85
CA ALA A 11 7.14 5.14 10.36
C ALA A 11 6.72 5.33 8.88
N VAL A 12 6.83 4.25 8.11
CA VAL A 12 6.41 4.19 6.70
C VAL A 12 5.46 3.02 6.48
N LYS A 13 4.60 3.14 5.46
CA LYS A 13 3.69 2.08 5.01
C LYS A 13 4.47 0.92 4.39
N VAL A 14 3.95 -0.30 4.57
CA VAL A 14 4.40 -1.52 3.88
C VAL A 14 3.26 -2.05 3.03
N THR A 15 3.44 -2.12 1.71
CA THR A 15 2.46 -2.60 0.71
C THR A 15 3.09 -3.65 -0.22
N PRO A 16 3.18 -4.93 0.23
CA PRO A 16 3.96 -5.96 -0.46
C PRO A 16 3.49 -6.29 -1.87
N GLY A 17 2.21 -6.08 -2.17
CA GLY A 17 1.66 -6.23 -3.52
C GLY A 17 2.03 -5.12 -4.51
N HIS A 18 2.66 -4.03 -4.06
CA HIS A 18 2.83 -2.79 -4.84
C HIS A 18 4.22 -2.16 -4.75
N SER A 19 5.17 -2.79 -4.04
CA SER A 19 6.53 -2.27 -3.85
C SER A 19 7.53 -3.43 -3.70
N PRO A 20 8.62 -3.46 -4.48
CA PRO A 20 9.64 -4.51 -4.36
C PRO A 20 10.32 -4.52 -2.99
N GLN A 21 10.56 -3.36 -2.38
CA GLN A 21 11.18 -3.26 -1.05
C GLN A 21 10.24 -3.83 0.02
N ASP A 22 8.95 -3.52 -0.07
CA ASP A 22 7.93 -4.00 0.86
C ASP A 22 7.73 -5.52 0.72
N LEU A 23 7.84 -6.05 -0.51
CA LEU A 23 7.77 -7.49 -0.77
C LEU A 23 8.91 -8.25 -0.09
N ALA A 24 10.13 -7.72 -0.15
CA ALA A 24 11.29 -8.33 0.52
C ALA A 24 11.10 -8.34 2.04
N LEU A 25 10.65 -7.22 2.62
CA LEU A 25 10.36 -7.12 4.05
C LEU A 25 9.23 -8.06 4.48
N ALA A 26 8.15 -8.14 3.71
CA ALA A 26 7.03 -9.03 3.98
C ALA A 26 7.43 -10.51 3.97
N ARG A 27 8.28 -10.92 3.03
CA ARG A 27 8.83 -12.29 3.00
C ARG A 27 9.64 -12.60 4.24
N ALA A 28 10.50 -11.67 4.68
CA ALA A 28 11.31 -11.85 5.88
C ALA A 28 10.47 -11.97 7.16
N LEU A 29 9.32 -11.28 7.21
CA LEU A 29 8.43 -11.23 8.37
C LEU A 29 7.23 -12.20 8.29
N GLY A 30 7.10 -12.96 7.20
CA GLY A 30 5.96 -13.86 6.97
C GLY A 30 4.61 -13.15 6.82
N LEU A 31 4.60 -11.92 6.29
CA LEU A 31 3.37 -11.15 6.08
C LEU A 31 2.59 -11.66 4.86
N PRO A 32 1.24 -11.62 4.87
CA PRO A 32 0.44 -12.00 3.72
C PRO A 32 0.65 -11.05 2.54
N LEU A 33 0.60 -11.60 1.33
CA LEU A 33 0.63 -10.81 0.10
C LEU A 33 -0.79 -10.49 -0.34
N LEU A 34 -1.12 -9.21 -0.34
CA LEU A 34 -2.39 -8.67 -0.81
C LEU A 34 -2.12 -7.66 -1.94
N SER A 35 -2.73 -7.88 -3.10
CA SER A 35 -2.83 -6.88 -4.16
C SER A 35 -4.27 -6.39 -4.27
N VAL A 36 -4.43 -5.07 -4.35
CA VAL A 36 -5.73 -4.40 -4.51
C VAL A 36 -5.93 -3.86 -5.92
N ILE A 37 -4.91 -3.99 -6.79
CA ILE A 37 -4.94 -3.53 -8.18
C ILE A 37 -4.80 -4.77 -9.06
N GLY A 38 -5.75 -4.96 -9.98
CA GLY A 38 -5.74 -6.02 -10.97
C GLY A 38 -4.77 -5.75 -12.13
N ASP A 39 -4.58 -6.75 -12.98
CA ASP A 39 -3.70 -6.64 -14.16
C ASP A 39 -4.22 -5.63 -15.20
N ASP A 40 -5.51 -5.30 -15.14
CA ASP A 40 -6.16 -4.25 -15.93
C ASP A 40 -6.00 -2.84 -15.33
N GLY A 41 -5.32 -2.74 -14.19
CA GLY A 41 -5.12 -1.49 -13.45
C GLY A 41 -6.33 -1.03 -12.63
N ALA A 42 -7.43 -1.78 -12.62
CA ALA A 42 -8.61 -1.47 -11.81
C ALA A 42 -8.45 -1.96 -10.36
N LEU A 43 -9.22 -1.40 -9.41
CA LEU A 43 -9.31 -2.01 -8.09
C LEU A 43 -9.99 -3.38 -8.18
N ASN A 44 -9.39 -4.38 -7.55
CA ASN A 44 -9.95 -5.72 -7.45
C ASN A 44 -10.71 -5.89 -6.09
N PRO A 45 -11.46 -6.99 -5.88
CA PRO A 45 -12.29 -7.15 -4.69
C PRO A 45 -11.58 -6.99 -3.33
N PRO A 46 -10.32 -7.43 -3.14
CA PRO A 46 -9.52 -7.10 -1.95
C PRO A 46 -9.40 -5.61 -1.61
N GLY A 47 -9.53 -4.71 -2.59
CA GLY A 47 -9.51 -3.25 -2.39
C GLY A 47 -10.80 -2.68 -1.79
N GLY A 48 -11.85 -3.49 -1.64
CA GLY A 48 -13.17 -3.03 -1.23
C GLY A 48 -13.89 -2.23 -2.33
N GLY A 49 -15.13 -1.82 -2.04
CA GLY A 49 -15.88 -0.94 -2.93
C GLY A 49 -15.46 0.52 -2.76
N TRP A 50 -15.42 1.27 -3.86
CA TRP A 50 -15.29 2.73 -3.81
C TRP A 50 -16.55 3.32 -3.15
N LEU A 51 -16.37 4.03 -2.03
CA LEU A 51 -17.42 4.76 -1.29
C LEU A 51 -18.58 3.87 -0.82
N GLN A 52 -18.39 3.17 0.30
CA GLN A 52 -19.53 2.76 1.12
C GLN A 52 -20.09 4.02 1.81
N VAL A 53 -20.94 4.79 1.10
CA VAL A 53 -21.84 5.73 1.76
C VAL A 53 -22.66 4.92 2.76
N GLY A 54 -22.50 5.24 4.05
CA GLY A 54 -23.30 4.64 5.12
C GLY A 54 -24.81 4.79 4.86
N PRO A 55 -25.67 4.08 5.61
CA PRO A 55 -27.11 4.13 5.36
C PRO A 55 -27.61 5.58 5.35
N LYS A 56 -28.42 5.88 4.34
CA LYS A 56 -29.04 7.18 4.08
C LYS A 56 -29.97 7.60 5.22
#